data_AF-A0A6P6V450-F1
#
_entry.id   AF-A0A6P6V450-F1
#
_cell.length_a   1.000
_cell.length_b   1.000
_cell.length_c   1.000
_cell.angle_alpha   90.00
_cell.angle_beta   90.00
_cell.angle_gamma   90.00
#
_symmetry.space_group_name_H-M   'P 1'
#
loop_
_entity.id
_entity.type
_entity.pdbx_description
1 polymer ?
#
loop_
_entity_poly.entity_id
_entity_poly.type
_entity_poly.pdbx_seq_one_letter_code
_entity_poly.pdbx_strand_id
1 'polypeptide(L)'
;MELSGSVWMRRVGMLSARRSLLHLAATQFHSSFTNFLASPPLSFPFLTKFLGPSSRCISFSTHSSAATLPSTLHQDDLFTSPVGDDEKKAESPKKGSKVILKGLTYPEVEKWVQSHGYRPGQALMLWKRLYGNNVWASCYEELEGLNKDFKKMLGEHADFKPLSLKDIHTASDGTRKILFALEDGLIIETVVIPCERGRTTVCVSSQVGCAMNCQFCYTGRMGLQRNLSTAEIVEQAVLARRLLSSEVGSITNVVFMGMGEPLHNFENVLKASEIMVDEQGLHFSPRKVTVSTSGLVPQLKRFLRESNCALAVSLNATTDEVRNWIMPINRKYKLGLLLETLREELCARQNYKVLFEYVMLAGVNDSCWNFHFSSPFHTIGIFS
;
A
#
# COMPACT_ATOMS: atom_id res chain seq x y z
N MET A 1 0.09 -21.64 47.21
CA MET A 1 0.47 -20.22 47.33
C MET A 1 -0.13 -19.50 46.14
N GLU A 2 -1.34 -18.99 46.34
CA GLU A 2 -2.03 -18.08 45.42
C GLU A 2 -1.38 -16.70 45.54
N LEU A 3 -1.13 -16.05 44.40
CA LEU A 3 -1.05 -14.60 44.34
C LEU A 3 -1.93 -14.13 43.18
N SER A 4 -3.09 -13.65 43.61
CA SER A 4 -4.11 -12.91 42.87
C SER A 4 -3.54 -11.63 42.25
N GLY A 5 -3.79 -11.43 40.95
CA GLY A 5 -3.58 -10.17 40.24
C GLY A 5 -4.91 -9.65 39.72
N SER A 6 -5.43 -8.61 40.36
CA SER A 6 -6.75 -8.04 40.18
C SER A 6 -6.99 -7.42 38.79
N VAL A 7 -8.08 -7.82 38.13
CA VAL A 7 -8.62 -7.18 36.92
C VAL A 7 -9.57 -6.05 37.32
N TRP A 8 -9.30 -4.83 36.86
CA TRP A 8 -10.24 -3.71 36.96
C TRP A 8 -11.23 -3.74 35.79
N MET A 9 -12.48 -4.13 36.07
CA MET A 9 -13.62 -3.96 35.17
C MET A 9 -14.37 -2.67 35.53
N ARG A 10 -14.46 -1.72 34.58
CA ARG A 10 -15.41 -0.60 34.70
C ARG A 10 -16.69 -0.99 33.96
N ARG A 11 -17.68 -1.44 34.73
CA ARG A 11 -19.04 -1.74 34.30
C ARG A 11 -19.74 -0.41 33.96
N VAL A 12 -20.00 -0.14 32.68
CA VAL A 12 -20.93 0.94 32.29
C VAL A 12 -22.33 0.35 32.41
N GLY A 13 -23.07 0.80 33.42
CA GLY A 13 -24.43 0.37 33.67
C GLY A 13 -25.36 0.79 32.54
N MET A 14 -26.20 -0.15 32.08
CA MET A 14 -27.44 0.17 31.39
C MET A 14 -28.30 1.00 32.33
N LEU A 15 -28.48 2.28 32.01
CA LEU A 15 -29.58 3.06 32.57
C LEU A 15 -30.84 2.69 31.80
N SER A 16 -31.74 2.00 32.50
CA SER A 16 -33.13 1.82 32.09
C SER A 16 -33.80 3.19 32.00
N ALA A 17 -34.26 3.59 30.82
CA ALA A 17 -35.20 4.70 30.71
C ALA A 17 -36.60 4.19 31.06
N ARG A 18 -37.13 4.70 32.17
CA ARG A 18 -38.51 4.52 32.62
C ARG A 18 -39.48 5.08 31.58
N ARG A 19 -40.61 4.38 31.44
CA ARG A 19 -41.85 4.87 30.82
C ARG A 19 -42.32 6.13 31.54
N SER A 20 -42.62 7.17 30.77
CA SER A 20 -43.55 8.24 31.16
C SER A 20 -44.56 8.42 30.03
N LEU A 21 -45.80 8.04 30.35
CA LEU A 21 -47.02 8.36 29.62
C LEU A 21 -47.25 9.87 29.62
N LEU A 22 -47.49 10.47 28.46
CA LEU A 22 -48.38 11.62 28.31
C LEU A 22 -49.11 11.52 26.97
N HIS A 23 -50.39 11.91 27.05
CA HIS A 23 -51.49 11.67 26.12
C HIS A 23 -51.71 12.85 25.16
N LEU A 24 -52.35 12.55 24.02
CA LEU A 24 -53.15 13.42 23.13
C LEU A 24 -52.33 14.35 22.20
N ALA A 25 -52.65 14.53 20.91
CA ALA A 25 -53.93 14.42 20.23
C ALA A 25 -53.80 13.93 18.77
N ALA A 26 -54.87 13.26 18.32
CA ALA A 26 -55.09 12.82 16.95
C ALA A 26 -55.51 13.99 16.04
N THR A 27 -55.11 13.95 14.77
CA THR A 27 -55.94 14.43 13.66
C THR A 27 -55.80 13.46 12.50
N GLN A 28 -56.93 12.87 12.13
CA GLN A 28 -57.12 12.01 10.97
C GLN A 28 -57.31 12.89 9.72
N PHE A 29 -56.79 12.45 8.58
CA PHE A 29 -57.44 12.65 7.29
C PHE A 29 -57.25 11.38 6.44
N HIS A 30 -58.34 10.61 6.32
CA HIS A 30 -58.71 9.83 5.13
C HIS A 30 -58.90 10.82 3.96
N SER A 31 -58.82 10.51 2.67
CA SER A 31 -58.76 9.29 1.87
C SER A 31 -58.61 9.76 0.41
N SER A 32 -57.99 8.98 -0.47
CA SER A 32 -58.63 8.53 -1.72
C SER A 32 -57.71 7.59 -2.50
N PHE A 33 -58.34 6.53 -2.97
CA PHE A 33 -57.82 5.32 -3.58
C PHE A 33 -57.88 5.42 -5.12
N THR A 34 -57.19 4.46 -5.76
CA THR A 34 -57.29 4.00 -7.18
C THR A 34 -56.53 4.86 -8.22
N ASN A 35 -55.75 4.31 -9.16
CA ASN A 35 -55.97 3.08 -9.94
C ASN A 35 -54.69 2.31 -10.31
N PHE A 36 -54.91 0.99 -10.46
CA PHE A 36 -54.07 -0.04 -11.04
C PHE A 36 -53.68 0.22 -12.50
N LEU A 37 -52.49 -0.26 -12.91
CA LEU A 37 -52.31 -1.24 -14.01
C LEU A 37 -50.85 -1.71 -14.07
N ALA A 38 -50.68 -2.99 -14.39
CA ALA A 38 -49.47 -3.79 -14.21
C ALA A 38 -48.77 -4.13 -15.54
N SER A 39 -47.43 -4.28 -15.46
CA SER A 39 -46.52 -5.15 -16.24
C SER A 39 -46.19 -4.81 -17.71
N PRO A 40 -45.13 -5.38 -18.35
CA PRO A 40 -44.05 -6.30 -17.88
C PRO A 40 -42.60 -5.89 -18.31
N PRO A 41 -41.55 -6.71 -18.02
CA PRO A 41 -40.14 -6.40 -18.28
C PRO A 41 -39.66 -6.78 -19.70
N LEU A 42 -38.68 -6.04 -20.22
CA LEU A 42 -38.02 -6.30 -21.51
C LEU A 42 -36.92 -7.36 -21.39
N SER A 43 -37.01 -8.39 -22.23
CA SER A 43 -36.05 -9.49 -22.41
C SER A 43 -35.29 -9.29 -23.73
N PHE A 44 -33.97 -9.56 -23.73
CA PHE A 44 -33.11 -9.58 -24.92
C PHE A 44 -33.36 -10.82 -25.78
N PRO A 45 -33.35 -10.73 -27.13
CA PRO A 45 -33.33 -11.91 -27.97
C PRO A 45 -31.91 -12.31 -28.37
N PHE A 46 -31.65 -13.60 -28.16
CA PHE A 46 -30.63 -14.43 -28.78
C PHE A 46 -31.05 -14.67 -30.26
N LEU A 47 -30.17 -14.48 -31.24
CA LEU A 47 -30.39 -14.95 -32.61
C LEU A 47 -29.21 -15.82 -33.05
N THR A 48 -29.50 -17.09 -33.30
CA THR A 48 -28.61 -18.08 -33.91
C THR A 48 -29.18 -18.53 -35.25
N LYS A 49 -28.27 -18.94 -36.14
CA LYS A 49 -28.40 -19.70 -37.40
C LYS A 49 -28.85 -18.94 -38.65
N PHE A 50 -27.91 -18.86 -39.60
CA PHE A 50 -28.15 -19.41 -40.94
C PHE A 50 -26.91 -20.20 -41.41
N LEU A 51 -27.18 -21.41 -41.91
CA LEU A 51 -26.24 -22.37 -42.51
C LEU A 51 -26.15 -22.15 -44.02
N GLY A 52 -25.00 -22.50 -44.61
CA GLY A 52 -24.94 -23.06 -45.97
C GLY A 52 -23.81 -22.53 -46.88
N PRO A 53 -23.37 -23.34 -47.86
CA PRO A 53 -22.04 -23.95 -47.80
C PRO A 53 -21.19 -23.73 -49.07
N SER A 54 -19.88 -24.00 -48.98
CA SER A 54 -19.10 -24.76 -49.99
C SER A 54 -17.58 -24.70 -49.76
N SER A 55 -17.03 -25.88 -49.46
CA SER A 55 -15.84 -26.51 -50.10
C SER A 55 -14.52 -25.72 -50.24
N ARG A 56 -13.47 -26.17 -49.55
CA ARG A 56 -12.38 -27.02 -50.12
C ARG A 56 -11.28 -27.27 -49.09
N CYS A 57 -10.99 -28.55 -48.87
CA CYS A 57 -9.78 -29.06 -48.23
C CYS A 57 -8.62 -29.01 -49.23
N ILE A 58 -7.42 -28.61 -48.80
CA ILE A 58 -6.16 -29.19 -49.28
C ILE A 58 -5.18 -29.24 -48.10
N SER A 59 -4.82 -30.46 -47.73
CA SER A 59 -3.71 -30.86 -46.87
C SER A 59 -2.38 -30.83 -47.65
N PHE A 60 -1.29 -30.48 -46.99
CA PHE A 60 0.05 -30.98 -47.36
C PHE A 60 0.81 -31.39 -46.10
N SER A 61 1.40 -32.58 -46.19
CA SER A 61 2.29 -33.22 -45.22
C SER A 61 3.64 -33.51 -45.89
N THR A 62 4.63 -33.80 -45.03
CA THR A 62 5.98 -34.38 -45.25
C THR A 62 7.08 -33.40 -45.70
N HIS A 63 8.35 -33.44 -45.23
CA HIS A 63 9.18 -34.55 -44.73
C HIS A 63 10.18 -34.14 -43.61
N SER A 64 10.54 -35.16 -42.84
CA SER A 64 11.64 -35.25 -41.87
C SER A 64 13.00 -35.46 -42.55
N SER A 65 14.10 -35.07 -41.90
CA SER A 65 15.41 -35.72 -42.03
C SER A 65 16.26 -35.49 -40.77
N ALA A 66 16.78 -36.59 -40.24
CA ALA A 66 17.64 -36.71 -39.07
C ALA A 66 19.10 -36.97 -39.49
N ALA A 67 20.06 -36.58 -38.65
CA ALA A 67 21.42 -37.16 -38.54
C ALA A 67 22.03 -36.63 -37.23
N THR A 68 22.03 -37.38 -36.13
CA THR A 68 23.00 -38.41 -35.66
C THR A 68 24.41 -37.88 -35.36
N LEU A 69 24.76 -37.99 -34.07
CA LEU A 69 26.05 -37.74 -33.40
C LEU A 69 27.17 -38.67 -33.90
N PRO A 70 28.42 -38.36 -33.50
CA PRO A 70 29.18 -39.37 -32.79
C PRO A 70 29.82 -38.87 -31.49
N SER A 71 29.81 -39.76 -30.51
CA SER A 71 30.47 -39.72 -29.20
C SER A 71 31.90 -40.23 -29.28
N THR A 72 32.83 -39.61 -28.56
CA THR A 72 33.99 -40.30 -27.97
C THR A 72 34.38 -39.68 -26.63
N LEU A 73 34.65 -40.58 -25.70
CA LEU A 73 35.06 -40.44 -24.30
C LEU A 73 36.32 -39.58 -24.12
N HIS A 74 36.42 -38.88 -22.98
CA HIS A 74 37.55 -38.99 -22.05
C HIS A 74 37.17 -38.40 -20.69
N GLN A 75 37.70 -39.03 -19.65
CA GLN A 75 37.41 -38.88 -18.23
C GLN A 75 38.59 -38.16 -17.56
N ASP A 76 38.29 -37.43 -16.48
CA ASP A 76 39.18 -36.87 -15.46
C ASP A 76 40.15 -35.75 -15.88
N ASP A 77 39.95 -34.54 -15.32
CA ASP A 77 40.91 -33.96 -14.36
C ASP A 77 40.56 -32.52 -13.97
N LEU A 78 40.61 -32.28 -12.66
CA LEU A 78 41.08 -31.07 -11.98
C LEU A 78 40.84 -29.70 -12.66
N PHE A 79 39.87 -28.94 -12.13
CA PHE A 79 39.87 -27.48 -12.26
C PHE A 79 40.10 -26.82 -10.90
N THR A 80 41.39 -26.57 -10.64
CA THR A 80 41.86 -25.62 -9.65
C THR A 80 42.25 -24.33 -10.37
N SER A 81 41.75 -23.20 -9.84
CA SER A 81 42.27 -21.82 -10.01
C SER A 81 41.77 -21.03 -11.25
N PRO A 82 41.82 -19.67 -11.26
CA PRO A 82 42.20 -18.75 -10.18
C PRO A 82 41.16 -17.64 -9.88
N VAL A 83 41.35 -17.03 -8.71
CA VAL A 83 40.78 -15.73 -8.32
C VAL A 83 41.21 -14.67 -9.34
N GLY A 84 40.23 -14.08 -10.02
CA GLY A 84 40.40 -12.88 -10.83
C GLY A 84 39.68 -11.73 -10.14
N ASP A 85 40.45 -10.75 -9.67
CA ASP A 85 39.96 -9.46 -9.19
C ASP A 85 39.36 -8.68 -10.36
N ASP A 86 38.04 -8.78 -10.55
CA ASP A 86 37.31 -7.88 -11.44
C ASP A 86 37.03 -6.57 -10.70
N GLU A 87 37.94 -5.61 -10.88
CA GLU A 87 37.72 -4.20 -10.65
C GLU A 87 36.39 -3.78 -11.31
N LYS A 88 35.39 -3.45 -10.48
CA LYS A 88 34.16 -2.79 -10.92
C LYS A 88 34.52 -1.47 -11.59
N LYS A 89 34.57 -1.49 -12.92
CA LYS A 89 34.62 -0.31 -13.78
C LYS A 89 33.38 0.52 -13.51
N ALA A 90 33.55 1.59 -12.74
CA ALA A 90 32.52 2.58 -12.48
C ALA A 90 32.05 3.18 -13.81
N GLU A 91 30.78 2.96 -14.15
CA GLU A 91 30.13 3.68 -15.25
C GLU A 91 30.17 5.19 -14.96
N SER A 92 30.80 5.93 -15.86
CA SER A 92 30.84 7.39 -15.87
C SER A 92 29.42 7.97 -15.97
N PRO A 93 29.05 8.97 -15.15
CA PRO A 93 27.70 9.51 -15.12
C PRO A 93 27.35 10.27 -16.41
N LYS A 94 26.22 9.90 -17.02
CA LYS A 94 25.62 10.62 -18.15
C LYS A 94 25.35 12.08 -17.76
N LYS A 95 25.51 12.98 -18.74
CA LYS A 95 25.29 14.43 -18.66
C LYS A 95 23.93 14.80 -18.03
N GLY A 96 23.93 15.13 -16.73
CA GLY A 96 23.06 16.12 -16.09
C GLY A 96 21.67 15.72 -15.59
N SER A 97 21.42 14.49 -15.14
CA SER A 97 20.16 14.17 -14.43
C SER A 97 20.12 14.90 -13.07
N LYS A 98 19.13 15.77 -12.85
CA LYS A 98 18.87 16.36 -11.54
C LYS A 98 18.55 15.26 -10.51
N VAL A 99 18.88 15.51 -9.25
CA VAL A 99 18.58 14.60 -8.14
C VAL A 99 17.22 14.92 -7.55
N ILE A 100 16.34 13.92 -7.45
CA ILE A 100 15.05 14.07 -6.78
C ILE A 100 15.27 14.00 -5.27
N LEU A 101 15.34 15.17 -4.62
CA LEU A 101 15.69 15.26 -3.19
C LEU A 101 14.69 14.54 -2.29
N LYS A 102 13.43 14.50 -2.69
CA LYS A 102 12.38 13.88 -1.90
C LYS A 102 12.45 12.35 -1.83
N GLY A 103 13.35 11.74 -2.61
CA GLY A 103 13.65 10.31 -2.56
C GLY A 103 14.82 9.95 -1.62
N LEU A 104 15.44 10.94 -0.98
CA LEU A 104 16.60 10.76 -0.12
C LEU A 104 16.21 10.77 1.37
N THR A 105 16.87 9.94 2.18
CA THR A 105 16.83 10.05 3.65
C THR A 105 17.62 11.26 4.12
N TYR A 106 17.44 11.69 5.37
CA TYR A 106 18.20 12.81 5.91
C TYR A 106 19.73 12.64 5.78
N PRO A 107 20.33 11.48 6.14
CA PRO A 107 21.76 11.25 5.94
C PRO A 107 22.22 11.37 4.48
N GLU A 108 21.39 10.93 3.53
CA GLU A 108 21.70 11.05 2.11
C GLU A 108 21.59 12.49 1.61
N VAL A 109 20.59 13.26 2.06
CA VAL A 109 20.49 14.70 1.79
C VAL A 109 21.71 15.41 2.36
N GLU A 110 22.12 15.09 3.58
CA GLU A 110 23.29 15.68 4.21
C GLU A 110 24.57 15.40 3.42
N LYS A 111 24.78 14.15 3.01
CA LYS A 111 25.91 13.75 2.16
C LYS A 111 25.88 14.46 0.80
N TRP A 112 24.72 14.55 0.17
CA TRP A 112 24.56 15.20 -1.12
C TRP A 112 24.85 16.71 -1.05
N VAL A 113 24.30 17.39 -0.04
CA VAL A 113 24.56 18.83 0.19
C VAL A 113 26.04 19.09 0.48
N GLN A 114 26.70 18.24 1.27
CA GLN A 114 28.13 18.33 1.54
C GLN A 114 28.99 18.12 0.29
N SER A 115 28.59 17.22 -0.61
CA SER A 115 29.31 17.01 -1.89
C SER A 115 29.31 18.25 -2.80
N HIS A 116 28.40 19.19 -2.59
CA HIS A 116 28.33 20.48 -3.29
C HIS A 116 29.00 21.63 -2.50
N GLY A 117 29.73 21.33 -1.42
CA GLY A 117 30.50 22.30 -0.65
C GLY A 117 29.72 23.04 0.44
N TYR A 118 28.51 22.59 0.78
CA TYR A 118 27.66 23.21 1.82
C TYR A 118 27.74 22.48 3.15
N ARG A 119 27.47 23.20 4.24
CA ARG A 119 27.62 22.68 5.61
C ARG A 119 26.45 21.77 6.02
N PRO A 120 26.63 20.82 6.95
CA PRO A 120 25.54 19.98 7.48
C PRO A 120 24.32 20.76 7.99
N GLY A 121 24.55 21.91 8.63
CA GLY A 121 23.46 22.78 9.08
C GLY A 121 22.55 23.29 7.94
N GLN A 122 23.10 23.48 6.73
CA GLN A 122 22.31 23.86 5.56
C GLN A 122 21.51 22.69 5.01
N ALA A 123 22.03 21.47 5.10
CA ALA A 123 21.27 20.27 4.78
C ALA A 123 20.08 20.08 5.72
N LEU A 124 20.28 20.32 7.03
CA LEU A 124 19.19 20.27 7.99
C LEU A 124 18.14 21.36 7.75
N MET A 125 18.56 22.57 7.37
CA MET A 125 17.63 23.61 6.96
C MET A 125 16.82 23.18 5.73
N LEU A 126 17.47 22.63 4.71
CA LEU A 126 16.79 22.09 3.52
C LEU A 126 15.78 20.99 3.90
N TRP A 127 16.19 20.01 4.71
CA TRP A 127 15.33 18.94 5.21
C TRP A 127 14.06 19.46 5.89
N LYS A 128 14.22 20.42 6.82
CA LYS A 128 13.10 21.06 7.51
C LYS A 128 12.20 21.86 6.58
N ARG A 129 12.70 22.40 5.46
CA ARG A 129 11.86 23.09 4.47
C ARG A 129 11.14 22.12 3.52
N LEU A 130 11.73 20.95 3.26
CA LEU A 130 11.08 19.89 2.49
C LEU A 130 9.93 19.23 3.27
N TYR A 131 10.10 19.00 4.57
CA TYR A 131 9.20 18.12 5.32
C TYR A 131 8.67 18.70 6.63
N GLY A 132 9.45 19.55 7.30
CA GLY A 132 9.11 20.15 8.57
C GLY A 132 8.41 21.50 8.44
N ASN A 133 8.09 22.08 9.60
CA ASN A 133 7.63 23.47 9.76
C ASN A 133 6.45 23.88 8.86
N ASN A 134 5.65 22.91 8.38
CA ASN A 134 4.54 23.11 7.45
C ASN A 134 4.89 23.84 6.14
N VAL A 135 6.16 23.82 5.71
CA VAL A 135 6.59 24.50 4.47
C VAL A 135 6.33 23.62 3.26
N TRP A 136 6.75 22.35 3.31
CA TRP A 136 6.52 21.35 2.25
C TRP A 136 6.85 21.84 0.84
N ALA A 137 8.05 22.41 0.69
CA ALA A 137 8.47 23.08 -0.53
C ALA A 137 8.35 22.18 -1.77
N SER A 138 7.81 22.75 -2.85
CA SER A 138 7.61 22.10 -4.14
C SER A 138 8.61 22.57 -5.21
N CYS A 139 9.38 23.61 -4.91
CA CYS A 139 10.47 24.10 -5.75
C CYS A 139 11.50 24.86 -4.90
N TYR A 140 12.66 25.16 -5.49
CA TYR A 140 13.76 25.78 -4.76
C TYR A 140 13.47 27.26 -4.41
N GLU A 141 12.56 27.92 -5.13
CA GLU A 141 12.14 29.29 -4.86
C GLU A 141 11.43 29.41 -3.51
N GLU A 142 10.60 28.42 -3.16
CA GLU A 142 9.83 28.33 -1.90
C GLU A 142 10.71 28.10 -0.66
N LEU A 143 12.01 27.81 -0.82
CA LEU A 143 12.93 27.51 0.28
C LEU A 143 13.40 28.78 1.02
N GLU A 144 12.50 29.42 1.75
CA GLU A 144 12.80 30.64 2.50
C GLU A 144 13.94 30.46 3.53
N GLY A 145 14.77 31.51 3.67
CA GLY A 145 15.92 31.52 4.58
C GLY A 145 17.18 30.83 4.05
N LEU A 146 17.14 30.21 2.85
CA LEU A 146 18.35 29.76 2.16
C LEU A 146 19.01 30.91 1.39
N ASN A 147 20.34 30.97 1.42
CA ASN A 147 21.10 31.98 0.67
C ASN A 147 20.97 31.78 -0.85
N LYS A 148 21.27 32.84 -1.62
CA LYS A 148 21.07 32.85 -3.08
C LYS A 148 21.89 31.77 -3.78
N ASP A 149 23.14 31.55 -3.35
CA ASP A 149 24.02 30.56 -3.98
C ASP A 149 23.52 29.14 -3.74
N PHE A 150 23.01 28.83 -2.55
CA PHE A 150 22.46 27.52 -2.24
C PHE A 150 21.17 27.27 -3.01
N LYS A 151 20.29 28.26 -3.12
CA LYS A 151 19.10 28.17 -3.99
C LYS A 151 19.48 27.94 -5.46
N LYS A 152 20.51 28.64 -5.96
CA LYS A 152 21.01 28.46 -7.32
C LYS A 152 21.51 27.03 -7.54
N MET A 153 22.33 26.50 -6.63
CA MET A 153 22.80 25.12 -6.70
C MET A 153 21.63 24.12 -6.73
N LEU A 154 20.61 24.31 -5.87
CA LEU A 154 19.42 23.48 -5.88
C LEU A 154 18.65 23.58 -7.20
N GLY A 155 18.52 24.79 -7.77
CA GLY A 155 17.89 24.99 -9.07
C GLY A 155 18.64 24.31 -10.24
N GLU A 156 19.96 24.20 -10.15
CA GLU A 156 20.81 23.56 -11.16
C GLU A 156 20.84 22.03 -11.03
N HIS A 157 20.86 21.50 -9.80
CA HIS A 157 21.16 20.09 -9.53
C HIS A 157 20.03 19.27 -8.91
N ALA A 158 18.96 19.89 -8.42
CA ALA A 158 17.87 19.20 -7.74
C ALA A 158 16.51 19.35 -8.45
N ASP A 159 15.68 18.32 -8.28
CA ASP A 159 14.26 18.30 -8.63
C ASP A 159 13.41 18.02 -7.38
N PHE A 160 12.18 18.53 -7.40
CA PHE A 160 11.27 18.63 -6.26
C PHE A 160 9.88 18.06 -6.55
N LYS A 161 9.51 17.82 -7.82
CA LYS A 161 8.13 17.48 -8.20
C LYS A 161 8.01 16.09 -8.83
N PRO A 162 8.05 15.01 -8.03
CA PRO A 162 7.81 13.67 -8.54
C PRO A 162 6.33 13.42 -8.91
N LEU A 163 5.40 14.26 -8.43
CA LEU A 163 3.95 14.13 -8.65
C LEU A 163 3.35 15.45 -9.15
N SER A 164 2.34 15.35 -10.00
CA SER A 164 1.48 16.47 -10.41
C SER A 164 0.04 16.21 -10.01
N LEU A 165 -0.64 17.21 -9.44
CA LEU A 165 -2.05 17.09 -9.08
C LEU A 165 -2.89 17.04 -10.35
N LYS A 166 -3.66 15.96 -10.53
CA LYS A 166 -4.59 15.80 -11.64
C LYS A 166 -6.01 16.19 -11.26
N ASP A 167 -6.51 15.67 -10.13
CA ASP A 167 -7.89 15.90 -9.70
C ASP A 167 -8.09 15.61 -8.21
N ILE A 168 -9.15 16.16 -7.59
CA ILE A 168 -9.58 15.86 -6.22
C ILE A 168 -11.08 15.64 -6.19
N HIS A 169 -11.48 14.46 -5.71
CA HIS A 169 -12.88 14.04 -5.58
C HIS A 169 -13.26 14.01 -4.11
N THR A 170 -14.39 14.62 -3.77
CA THR A 170 -14.87 14.72 -2.38
C THR A 170 -16.13 13.89 -2.19
N ALA A 171 -16.09 12.95 -1.25
CA ALA A 171 -17.25 12.18 -0.83
C ALA A 171 -18.08 12.93 0.21
N SER A 172 -19.33 12.48 0.41
CA SER A 172 -20.27 13.08 1.36
C SER A 172 -19.84 12.96 2.83
N ASP A 173 -19.01 11.96 3.16
CA ASP A 173 -18.43 11.75 4.49
C ASP A 173 -17.16 12.59 4.74
N GLY A 174 -16.77 13.43 3.77
CA GLY A 174 -15.58 14.25 3.82
C GLY A 174 -14.31 13.56 3.30
N THR A 175 -14.34 12.28 2.94
CA THR A 175 -13.20 11.59 2.33
C THR A 175 -12.78 12.30 1.04
N ARG A 176 -11.48 12.54 0.87
CA ARG A 176 -10.89 13.16 -0.31
C ARG A 176 -10.07 12.11 -1.07
N LYS A 177 -10.42 11.84 -2.32
CA LYS A 177 -9.62 11.02 -3.23
C LYS A 177 -8.85 11.94 -4.17
N ILE A 178 -7.53 11.90 -4.10
CA ILE A 178 -6.62 12.70 -4.90
C ILE A 178 -6.05 11.81 -6.01
N LEU A 179 -6.08 12.31 -7.24
CA LEU A 179 -5.42 11.69 -8.38
C LEU A 179 -4.11 12.45 -8.66
N PHE A 180 -3.00 11.72 -8.61
CA PHE A 180 -1.69 12.25 -9.00
C PHE A 180 -1.26 11.64 -10.32
N ALA A 181 -0.82 12.49 -11.26
CA ALA A 181 -0.17 12.07 -12.48
C ALA A 181 1.35 12.02 -12.26
N LEU A 182 1.94 10.93 -12.72
CA LEU A 182 3.36 10.61 -12.68
C LEU A 182 4.04 11.12 -13.96
N GLU A 183 5.37 11.21 -13.97
CA GLU A 183 6.13 11.72 -15.12
C GLU A 183 5.90 10.89 -16.40
N ASP A 184 5.67 9.59 -16.25
CA ASP A 184 5.37 8.66 -17.34
C ASP A 184 3.88 8.67 -17.76
N GLY A 185 3.08 9.62 -17.27
CA GLY A 185 1.68 9.79 -17.60
C GLY A 185 0.74 8.81 -16.90
N LEU A 186 1.27 7.88 -16.10
CA LEU A 186 0.48 6.99 -15.26
C LEU A 186 -0.17 7.76 -14.11
N ILE A 187 -1.23 7.19 -13.54
CA ILE A 187 -2.02 7.83 -12.48
C ILE A 187 -2.04 6.92 -11.26
N ILE A 188 -1.85 7.53 -10.09
CA ILE A 188 -2.05 6.88 -8.80
C ILE A 188 -3.09 7.61 -7.98
N GLU A 189 -3.61 6.88 -6.99
CA GLU A 189 -4.62 7.38 -6.06
C GLU A 189 -4.01 7.56 -4.67
N THR A 190 -4.38 8.67 -4.02
CA THR A 190 -4.11 8.92 -2.61
C THR A 190 -5.43 9.31 -1.96
N VAL A 191 -5.77 8.71 -0.82
CA VAL A 191 -7.06 8.97 -0.16
C VAL A 191 -6.83 9.56 1.22
N VAL A 192 -7.45 10.70 1.52
CA VAL A 192 -7.45 11.31 2.84
C VAL A 192 -8.81 11.07 3.50
N ILE A 193 -8.78 10.40 4.63
CA ILE A 193 -9.95 9.96 5.39
C ILE A 193 -9.98 10.77 6.69
N PRO A 194 -10.82 11.82 6.78
CA PRO A 194 -11.03 12.52 8.04
C PRO A 194 -11.77 11.61 9.03
N CYS A 195 -11.48 11.78 10.32
CA CYS A 195 -12.22 11.11 11.39
C CYS A 195 -12.57 12.13 12.45
N GLU A 196 -13.84 12.11 12.88
CA GLU A 196 -14.40 13.06 13.85
C GLU A 196 -13.62 13.12 15.17
N ARG A 197 -12.93 12.04 15.55
CA ARG A 197 -12.09 11.97 16.76
C ARG A 197 -10.70 12.59 16.60
N GLY A 198 -10.52 13.49 15.63
CA GLY A 198 -9.25 14.19 15.37
C GLY A 198 -8.15 13.32 14.74
N ARG A 199 -8.52 12.18 14.12
CA ARG A 199 -7.58 11.26 13.47
C ARG A 199 -7.74 11.28 11.95
N THR A 200 -7.05 12.18 11.27
CA THR A 200 -7.03 12.18 9.80
C THR A 200 -5.94 11.27 9.27
N THR A 201 -6.32 10.35 8.38
CA THR A 201 -5.44 9.32 7.81
C THR A 201 -5.23 9.58 6.33
N VAL A 202 -4.00 9.50 5.85
CA VAL A 202 -3.68 9.44 4.42
C VAL A 202 -3.35 8.01 4.02
N CYS A 203 -4.01 7.53 2.98
CA CYS A 203 -3.78 6.24 2.34
C CYS A 203 -2.93 6.47 1.09
N VAL A 204 -1.72 5.91 1.08
CA VAL A 204 -0.75 6.08 0.00
C VAL A 204 -0.59 4.82 -0.84
N SER A 205 -0.35 5.02 -2.13
CA SER A 205 0.00 3.99 -3.10
C SER A 205 1.50 3.69 -3.04
N SER A 206 1.86 2.43 -3.35
CA SER A 206 3.24 1.95 -3.42
C SER A 206 3.65 1.50 -4.84
N GLN A 207 2.69 1.23 -5.71
CA GLN A 207 2.91 0.78 -7.09
C GLN A 207 1.81 1.35 -8.01
N VAL A 208 2.08 1.36 -9.32
CA VAL A 208 1.02 1.51 -10.32
C VAL A 208 0.52 0.12 -10.69
N GLY A 209 -0.70 -0.19 -10.26
CA GLY A 209 -1.24 -1.55 -10.36
C GLY A 209 -0.70 -2.49 -9.27
N CYS A 210 -0.97 -3.79 -9.37
CA CYS A 210 -0.53 -4.77 -8.37
C CYS A 210 -0.43 -6.19 -8.96
N ALA A 211 0.66 -6.89 -8.63
CA ALA A 211 0.91 -8.26 -9.10
C ALA A 211 0.25 -9.35 -8.23
N MET A 212 -0.32 -9.01 -7.07
CA MET A 212 -0.87 -10.01 -6.14
C MET A 212 -2.16 -10.66 -6.64
N ASN A 213 -2.84 -10.03 -7.60
CA ASN A 213 -4.05 -10.55 -8.26
C ASN A 213 -5.15 -10.99 -7.27
N CYS A 214 -5.35 -10.23 -6.19
CA CYS A 214 -6.45 -10.47 -5.26
C CYS A 214 -7.79 -10.24 -5.96
N GLN A 215 -8.71 -11.21 -5.91
CA GLN A 215 -9.91 -11.24 -6.76
C GLN A 215 -10.94 -10.14 -6.45
N PHE A 216 -10.93 -9.66 -5.20
CA PHE A 216 -11.76 -8.55 -4.71
C PHE A 216 -11.13 -7.18 -4.95
N CYS A 217 -9.88 -7.10 -5.39
CA CYS A 217 -9.14 -5.86 -5.53
C CYS A 217 -9.15 -5.39 -6.99
N TYR A 218 -9.67 -4.18 -7.24
CA TYR A 218 -9.65 -3.58 -8.57
C TYR A 218 -8.23 -3.44 -9.12
N THR A 219 -7.30 -2.93 -8.30
CA THR A 219 -5.88 -2.79 -8.63
C THR A 219 -5.20 -4.12 -8.95
N GLY A 220 -5.65 -5.22 -8.34
CA GLY A 220 -5.17 -6.57 -8.66
C GLY A 220 -5.50 -7.00 -10.09
N ARG A 221 -6.65 -6.57 -10.62
CA ARG A 221 -7.08 -6.87 -12.00
C ARG A 221 -6.36 -6.04 -13.05
N MET A 222 -5.81 -4.88 -12.67
CA MET A 222 -5.03 -4.02 -13.57
C MET A 222 -3.68 -4.64 -13.95
N GLY A 223 -3.19 -5.63 -13.19
CA GLY A 223 -1.81 -6.11 -13.27
C GLY A 223 -0.83 -5.08 -12.70
N LEU A 224 0.46 -5.45 -12.59
CA LEU A 224 1.52 -4.53 -12.17
C LEU A 224 2.12 -3.86 -13.40
N GLN A 225 2.20 -2.52 -13.37
CA GLN A 225 2.94 -1.76 -14.37
C GLN A 225 4.35 -1.44 -13.90
N ARG A 226 4.48 -0.78 -12.73
CA ARG A 226 5.79 -0.52 -12.10
C ARG A 226 5.68 -0.21 -10.61
N ASN A 227 6.84 -0.25 -9.96
CA ASN A 227 7.03 0.29 -8.62
C ASN A 227 7.06 1.82 -8.64
N LEU A 228 6.57 2.43 -7.56
CA LEU A 228 6.82 3.84 -7.28
C LEU A 228 8.20 4.00 -6.63
N SER A 229 8.90 5.06 -6.99
CA SER A 229 10.10 5.52 -6.29
C SER A 229 9.76 6.00 -4.88
N THR A 230 10.75 6.05 -3.99
CA THR A 230 10.59 6.66 -2.65
C THR A 230 10.01 8.07 -2.72
N ALA A 231 10.44 8.89 -3.69
CA ALA A 231 9.96 10.25 -3.85
C ALA A 231 8.47 10.31 -4.19
N GLU A 232 8.00 9.48 -5.14
CA GLU A 232 6.60 9.37 -5.51
C GLU A 232 5.72 8.87 -4.34
N ILE A 233 6.26 8.04 -3.43
CA ILE A 233 5.54 7.57 -2.25
C ILE A 233 5.42 8.67 -1.19
N VAL A 234 6.56 9.28 -0.80
CA VAL A 234 6.60 10.30 0.25
C VAL A 234 5.77 11.52 -0.17
N GLU A 235 5.85 11.91 -1.44
CA GLU A 235 5.19 13.12 -1.94
C GLU A 235 3.65 13.03 -1.86
N GLN A 236 3.06 11.84 -1.88
CA GLN A 236 1.62 11.68 -1.66
C GLN A 236 1.20 12.21 -0.28
N ALA A 237 1.96 11.89 0.77
CA ALA A 237 1.67 12.37 2.13
C ALA A 237 1.96 13.87 2.30
N VAL A 238 3.03 14.35 1.66
CA VAL A 238 3.41 15.78 1.65
C VAL A 238 2.32 16.62 0.97
N LEU A 239 1.91 16.25 -0.24
CA LEU A 239 0.88 16.95 -0.99
C LEU A 239 -0.49 16.83 -0.33
N ALA A 240 -0.84 15.67 0.24
CA ALA A 240 -2.06 15.54 1.03
C ALA A 240 -2.09 16.55 2.19
N ARG A 241 -0.99 16.67 2.95
CA ARG A 241 -0.87 17.67 4.02
C ARG A 241 -0.96 19.10 3.49
N ARG A 242 -0.22 19.41 2.44
CA ARG A 242 -0.18 20.76 1.84
C ARG A 242 -1.53 21.20 1.29
N LEU A 243 -2.26 20.29 0.63
CA LEU A 243 -3.52 20.59 -0.03
C LEU A 243 -4.70 20.63 0.93
N LEU A 244 -4.72 19.77 1.96
CA LEU A 244 -5.95 19.49 2.70
C LEU A 244 -5.90 19.81 4.20
N SER A 245 -4.73 20.07 4.81
CA SER A 245 -4.66 20.25 6.28
C SER A 245 -5.51 21.42 6.81
N SER A 246 -5.75 22.45 6.00
CA SER A 246 -6.65 23.56 6.33
C SER A 246 -8.12 23.17 6.35
N GLU A 247 -8.51 22.13 5.60
CA GLU A 247 -9.89 21.65 5.49
C GLU A 247 -10.19 20.48 6.44
N VAL A 248 -9.29 19.50 6.52
CA VAL A 248 -9.51 18.23 7.23
C VAL A 248 -8.74 18.13 8.55
N GLY A 249 -8.06 19.21 8.95
CA GLY A 249 -7.18 19.23 10.11
C GLY A 249 -5.88 18.45 9.91
N SER A 250 -5.18 18.20 11.02
CA SER A 250 -3.86 17.56 10.97
C SER A 250 -3.92 16.11 10.49
N ILE A 251 -3.22 15.81 9.40
CA ILE A 251 -3.00 14.44 8.91
C ILE A 251 -1.90 13.81 9.75
N THR A 252 -2.30 12.89 10.64
CA THR A 252 -1.41 12.29 11.65
C THR A 252 -1.15 10.81 11.45
N ASN A 253 -1.86 10.16 10.53
CA ASN A 253 -1.73 8.73 10.22
C ASN A 253 -1.45 8.51 8.74
N VAL A 254 -0.56 7.57 8.42
CA VAL A 254 -0.28 7.09 7.06
C VAL A 254 -0.54 5.60 7.00
N VAL A 255 -1.24 5.15 5.96
CA VAL A 255 -1.44 3.72 5.70
C VAL A 255 -1.04 3.39 4.25
N PHE A 256 -0.27 2.34 4.05
CA PHE A 256 0.07 1.82 2.72
C PHE A 256 -0.99 0.83 2.28
N MET A 257 -2.19 1.33 2.02
CA MET A 257 -3.37 0.56 1.59
C MET A 257 -3.94 1.09 0.27
N GLY A 258 -3.15 1.89 -0.46
CA GLY A 258 -3.50 2.39 -1.78
C GLY A 258 -3.25 1.34 -2.86
N MET A 259 -2.76 1.79 -4.01
CA MET A 259 -2.40 0.89 -5.11
C MET A 259 -1.08 0.15 -4.82
N GLY A 260 -1.06 -1.17 -5.06
CA GLY A 260 0.15 -1.99 -4.97
C GLY A 260 0.26 -2.87 -3.72
N GLU A 261 1.23 -3.79 -3.76
CA GLU A 261 1.71 -4.54 -2.60
C GLU A 261 2.99 -3.86 -2.07
N PRO A 262 2.94 -3.19 -0.91
CA PRO A 262 4.07 -2.43 -0.41
C PRO A 262 5.34 -3.26 -0.23
N LEU A 263 5.22 -4.50 0.25
CA LEU A 263 6.39 -5.36 0.45
C LEU A 263 6.96 -5.94 -0.86
N HIS A 264 6.24 -5.81 -1.98
CA HIS A 264 6.79 -6.10 -3.30
C HIS A 264 7.67 -4.94 -3.80
N ASN A 265 7.44 -3.72 -3.29
CA ASN A 265 8.25 -2.54 -3.53
C ASN A 265 9.12 -2.19 -2.30
N PHE A 266 9.81 -3.21 -1.77
CA PHE A 266 10.37 -3.18 -0.42
C PHE A 266 11.31 -1.98 -0.16
N GLU A 267 12.34 -1.80 -0.99
CA GLU A 267 13.38 -0.77 -0.75
C GLU A 267 12.78 0.65 -0.73
N ASN A 268 11.90 0.94 -1.70
CA ASN A 268 11.29 2.27 -1.79
C ASN A 268 10.34 2.54 -0.62
N VAL A 269 9.56 1.53 -0.20
CA VAL A 269 8.61 1.63 0.91
C VAL A 269 9.33 1.72 2.25
N LEU A 270 10.39 0.95 2.48
CA LEU A 270 11.18 1.01 3.70
C LEU A 270 11.79 2.41 3.86
N LYS A 271 12.44 2.90 2.80
CA LYS A 271 13.03 4.24 2.78
C LYS A 271 11.99 5.35 2.92
N ALA A 272 10.82 5.22 2.27
CA ALA A 272 9.73 6.18 2.42
C ALA A 272 9.19 6.21 3.86
N SER A 273 9.07 5.04 4.49
CA SER A 273 8.65 4.91 5.88
C SER A 273 9.64 5.59 6.84
N GLU A 274 10.94 5.42 6.61
CA GLU A 274 12.00 6.12 7.36
C GLU A 274 11.87 7.65 7.25
N ILE A 275 11.69 8.17 6.04
CA ILE A 275 11.49 9.61 5.80
C ILE A 275 10.23 10.13 6.50
N MET A 276 9.14 9.35 6.48
CA MET A 276 7.88 9.74 7.14
C MET A 276 8.01 9.86 8.65
N VAL A 277 8.81 8.99 9.29
CA VAL A 277 8.95 8.97 10.75
C VAL A 277 10.09 9.83 11.30
N ASP A 278 10.95 10.37 10.43
CA ASP A 278 12.04 11.25 10.84
C ASP A 278 11.53 12.45 11.66
N GLU A 279 12.07 12.61 12.87
CA GLU A 279 11.62 13.60 13.86
C GLU A 279 11.86 15.05 13.41
N GLN A 280 12.83 15.25 12.52
CA GLN A 280 13.16 16.56 11.96
C GLN A 280 12.48 16.81 10.60
N GLY A 281 11.80 15.79 10.06
CA GLY A 281 11.10 15.79 8.79
C GLY A 281 9.58 15.82 8.96
N LEU A 282 8.90 14.81 8.42
CA LEU A 282 7.44 14.72 8.46
C LEU A 282 6.91 14.36 9.85
N HIS A 283 7.76 13.77 10.70
CA HIS A 283 7.50 13.51 12.11
C HIS A 283 6.17 12.77 12.35
N PHE A 284 5.86 11.77 11.53
CA PHE A 284 4.80 10.82 11.87
C PHE A 284 5.29 9.89 12.98
N SER A 285 4.43 9.58 13.95
CA SER A 285 4.76 8.51 14.91
C SER A 285 4.92 7.18 14.15
N PRO A 286 5.96 6.37 14.42
CA PRO A 286 6.11 5.05 13.79
C PRO A 286 4.87 4.15 13.96
N ARG A 287 4.16 4.28 15.10
CA ARG A 287 2.91 3.53 15.36
C ARG A 287 1.72 4.02 14.53
N LYS A 288 1.84 5.15 13.84
CA LYS A 288 0.82 5.76 12.99
C LYS A 288 1.17 5.68 11.50
N VAL A 289 2.31 5.09 11.15
CA VAL A 289 2.69 4.72 9.78
C VAL A 289 2.51 3.21 9.67
N THR A 290 1.47 2.76 8.97
CA THR A 290 1.13 1.34 8.87
C THR A 290 1.39 0.81 7.46
N VAL A 291 2.31 -0.13 7.33
CA VAL A 291 2.55 -0.86 6.07
C VAL A 291 1.64 -2.08 6.04
N SER A 292 0.76 -2.20 5.04
CA SER A 292 -0.05 -3.41 4.83
C SER A 292 0.66 -4.38 3.89
N THR A 293 0.38 -5.67 4.04
CA THR A 293 0.84 -6.72 3.13
C THR A 293 -0.18 -7.85 2.96
N SER A 294 -0.22 -8.42 1.76
CA SER A 294 -0.91 -9.66 1.43
C SER A 294 -0.20 -10.93 1.94
N GLY A 295 0.96 -10.80 2.57
CA GLY A 295 1.70 -11.91 3.17
C GLY A 295 2.89 -12.38 2.33
N LEU A 296 3.69 -11.45 1.81
CA LEU A 296 5.01 -11.76 1.23
C LEU A 296 6.01 -12.10 2.34
N VAL A 297 5.98 -13.36 2.79
CA VAL A 297 6.67 -13.83 4.01
C VAL A 297 8.16 -13.41 4.11
N PRO A 298 9.01 -13.56 3.07
CA PRO A 298 10.42 -13.15 3.17
C PRO A 298 10.57 -11.64 3.43
N GLN A 299 9.79 -10.82 2.74
CA GLN A 299 9.83 -9.36 2.88
C GLN A 299 9.16 -8.89 4.18
N LEU A 300 8.13 -9.59 4.64
CA LEU A 300 7.49 -9.35 5.94
C LEU A 300 8.49 -9.55 7.08
N LYS A 301 9.23 -10.66 7.03
CA LYS A 301 10.30 -10.97 7.99
C LYS A 301 11.37 -9.88 8.00
N ARG A 302 11.80 -9.44 6.81
CA ARG A 302 12.76 -8.34 6.66
C ARG A 302 12.20 -7.02 7.22
N PHE A 303 10.95 -6.68 6.92
CA PHE A 303 10.29 -5.47 7.42
C PHE A 303 10.22 -5.42 8.95
N LEU A 304 9.86 -6.55 9.59
CA LEU A 304 9.78 -6.62 11.05
C LEU A 304 11.15 -6.47 11.74
N ARG A 305 12.25 -6.72 11.04
CA ARG A 305 13.62 -6.56 11.54
C ARG A 305 14.19 -5.16 11.27
N GLU A 306 13.88 -4.59 10.12
CA GLU A 306 14.46 -3.32 9.66
C GLU A 306 13.60 -2.10 10.02
N SER A 307 12.30 -2.26 10.33
CA SER A 307 11.37 -1.15 10.57
C SER A 307 10.68 -1.19 11.93
N ASN A 308 10.47 0.01 12.49
CA ASN A 308 9.64 0.26 13.67
C ASN A 308 8.22 0.74 13.34
N CYS A 309 7.89 0.88 12.05
CA CYS A 309 6.54 1.22 11.61
C CYS A 309 5.55 0.10 11.92
N ALA A 310 4.27 0.42 12.02
CA ALA A 310 3.21 -0.56 12.27
C ALA A 310 3.02 -1.49 11.05
N LEU A 311 2.63 -2.74 11.30
CA LEU A 311 2.35 -3.74 10.28
C LEU A 311 0.86 -4.09 10.28
N ALA A 312 0.27 -4.11 9.10
CA ALA A 312 -1.03 -4.73 8.84
C ALA A 312 -0.86 -5.94 7.90
N VAL A 313 -1.65 -6.99 8.13
CA VAL A 313 -1.64 -8.21 7.33
C VAL A 313 -3.04 -8.47 6.82
N SER A 314 -3.19 -8.45 5.49
CA SER A 314 -4.40 -8.83 4.79
C SER A 314 -4.58 -10.35 4.81
N LEU A 315 -5.38 -10.82 5.76
CA LEU A 315 -5.65 -12.24 5.99
C LEU A 315 -6.77 -12.73 5.07
N ASN A 316 -7.94 -12.09 5.18
CA ASN A 316 -9.14 -12.24 4.36
C ASN A 316 -9.74 -13.67 4.23
N ALA A 317 -9.18 -14.70 4.86
CA ALA A 317 -9.76 -16.03 4.92
C ALA A 317 -9.16 -16.83 6.08
N THR A 318 -9.91 -17.80 6.59
CA THR A 318 -9.49 -18.67 7.70
C THR A 318 -8.99 -20.04 7.27
N THR A 319 -9.18 -20.42 5.99
CA THR A 319 -8.64 -21.65 5.41
C THR A 319 -7.82 -21.36 4.16
N ASP A 320 -6.86 -22.23 3.86
CA ASP A 320 -6.00 -22.09 2.68
C ASP A 320 -6.81 -22.22 1.39
N GLU A 321 -7.87 -23.02 1.35
CA GLU A 321 -8.71 -23.23 0.16
C GLU A 321 -9.38 -21.92 -0.27
N VAL A 322 -10.05 -21.24 0.67
CA VAL A 322 -10.70 -19.95 0.41
C VAL A 322 -9.65 -18.91 0.07
N ARG A 323 -8.56 -18.85 0.86
CA ARG A 323 -7.51 -17.85 0.65
C ARG A 323 -6.81 -18.02 -0.70
N ASN A 324 -6.56 -19.24 -1.14
CA ASN A 324 -6.01 -19.55 -2.47
C ASN A 324 -6.89 -19.03 -3.60
N TRP A 325 -8.20 -18.97 -3.40
CA TRP A 325 -9.14 -18.42 -4.38
C TRP A 325 -9.12 -16.90 -4.38
N ILE A 326 -9.29 -16.25 -3.22
CA ILE A 326 -9.38 -14.77 -3.14
C ILE A 326 -8.02 -14.05 -3.24
N MET A 327 -6.93 -14.67 -2.76
CA MET A 327 -5.59 -14.10 -2.62
C MET A 327 -4.54 -15.12 -3.09
N PRO A 328 -4.25 -15.20 -4.40
CA PRO A 328 -3.41 -16.23 -5.00
C PRO A 328 -2.01 -16.40 -4.38
N ILE A 329 -1.47 -15.35 -3.75
CA ILE A 329 -0.19 -15.40 -3.04
C ILE A 329 -0.14 -16.49 -1.95
N ASN A 330 -1.30 -16.88 -1.41
CA ASN A 330 -1.40 -17.93 -0.41
C ASN A 330 -0.91 -19.30 -0.89
N ARG A 331 -0.95 -19.56 -2.21
CA ARG A 331 -0.43 -20.82 -2.77
C ARG A 331 1.08 -20.94 -2.57
N LYS A 332 1.78 -19.81 -2.53
CA LYS A 332 3.22 -19.73 -2.28
C LYS A 332 3.51 -19.64 -0.78
N TYR A 333 2.74 -18.82 -0.06
CA TYR A 333 2.88 -18.59 1.38
C TYR A 333 1.56 -18.87 2.09
N LYS A 334 1.36 -20.14 2.45
CA LYS A 334 0.15 -20.62 3.14
C LYS A 334 -0.04 -19.93 4.49
N LEU A 335 -1.28 -19.98 4.99
CA LEU A 335 -1.66 -19.39 6.27
C LEU A 335 -0.78 -19.85 7.43
N GLY A 336 -0.50 -21.15 7.53
CA GLY A 336 0.35 -21.71 8.59
C GLY A 336 1.73 -21.04 8.64
N LEU A 337 2.42 -20.99 7.50
CA LEU A 337 3.74 -20.36 7.37
C LEU A 337 3.71 -18.85 7.70
N LEU A 338 2.68 -18.14 7.21
CA LEU A 338 2.52 -16.72 7.48
C LEU A 338 2.35 -16.44 8.97
N LEU A 339 1.46 -17.17 9.64
CA LEU A 339 1.17 -16.99 11.06
C LEU A 339 2.33 -17.45 11.94
N GLU A 340 3.01 -18.54 11.59
CA GLU A 340 4.21 -19.00 12.28
C GLU A 340 5.34 -17.98 12.20
N THR A 341 5.62 -17.45 11.00
CA THR A 341 6.61 -16.38 10.82
C THR A 341 6.28 -15.15 11.67
N LEU A 342 5.01 -14.74 11.71
CA LEU A 342 4.57 -13.63 12.56
C LEU A 342 4.82 -13.93 14.04
N ARG A 343 4.47 -15.14 14.53
CA ARG A 343 4.74 -15.51 15.93
C ARG A 343 6.22 -15.45 16.25
N GLU A 344 7.07 -16.04 15.42
CA GLU A 344 8.53 -16.04 15.61
C GLU A 344 9.11 -14.63 15.68
N GLU A 345 8.79 -13.78 14.70
CA GLU A 345 9.37 -12.43 14.64
C GLU A 345 8.78 -11.49 15.72
N LEU A 346 7.54 -11.72 16.16
CA LEU A 346 6.93 -10.93 17.24
C LEU A 346 7.40 -11.34 18.63
N CYS A 347 7.82 -12.59 18.85
CA CYS A 347 8.45 -13.00 20.11
C CYS A 347 9.69 -12.15 20.45
N ALA A 348 10.41 -11.67 19.43
CA ALA A 348 11.56 -10.79 19.61
C ALA A 348 11.20 -9.31 19.88
N ARG A 349 9.92 -8.92 19.76
CA ARG A 349 9.47 -7.52 19.83
C ARG A 349 8.47 -7.30 20.96
N GLN A 350 8.90 -6.63 22.03
CA GLN A 350 8.01 -6.29 23.14
C GLN A 350 6.90 -5.32 22.69
N ASN A 351 5.65 -5.64 23.06
CA ASN A 351 4.47 -4.80 22.86
C ASN A 351 4.19 -4.37 21.40
N TYR A 352 4.76 -5.06 20.41
CA TYR A 352 4.45 -4.82 19.01
C TYR A 352 3.16 -5.56 18.64
N LYS A 353 2.22 -4.85 17.99
CA LYS A 353 0.93 -5.39 17.58
C LYS A 353 0.84 -5.38 16.07
N VAL A 354 0.32 -6.47 15.50
CA VAL A 354 0.00 -6.58 14.08
C VAL A 354 -1.50 -6.42 13.91
N LEU A 355 -1.91 -5.57 12.97
CA LEU A 355 -3.31 -5.45 12.57
C LEU A 355 -3.62 -6.55 11.57
N PHE A 356 -4.69 -7.33 11.79
CA PHE A 356 -5.20 -8.23 10.77
C PHE A 356 -6.38 -7.58 10.05
N GLU A 357 -6.31 -7.56 8.73
CA GLU A 357 -7.37 -7.06 7.87
C GLU A 357 -8.17 -8.24 7.31
N TYR A 358 -9.48 -8.08 7.31
CA TYR A 358 -10.42 -9.09 6.85
C TYR A 358 -11.58 -8.42 6.12
N VAL A 359 -11.55 -8.47 4.79
CA VAL A 359 -12.66 -8.03 3.94
C VAL A 359 -13.83 -9.01 4.04
N MET A 360 -15.05 -8.51 4.18
CA MET A 360 -16.25 -9.33 4.25
C MET A 360 -16.85 -9.46 2.85
N LEU A 361 -16.80 -10.66 2.28
CA LEU A 361 -17.31 -11.00 0.96
C LEU A 361 -18.50 -11.94 1.12
N ALA A 362 -19.66 -11.45 0.69
CA ALA A 362 -20.95 -12.13 0.85
C ALA A 362 -20.93 -13.54 0.26
N GLY A 363 -21.23 -14.55 1.09
CA GLY A 363 -21.28 -15.96 0.69
C GLY A 363 -19.91 -16.61 0.43
N VAL A 364 -18.80 -15.92 0.72
CA VAL A 364 -17.44 -16.41 0.50
C VAL A 364 -16.72 -16.62 1.82
N ASN A 365 -16.61 -15.57 2.63
CA ASN A 365 -15.78 -15.58 3.84
C ASN A 365 -16.47 -14.92 5.05
N ASP A 366 -17.76 -14.60 4.93
CA ASP A 366 -18.58 -13.84 5.89
C ASP A 366 -19.45 -14.72 6.81
N SER A 367 -19.42 -16.05 6.67
CA SER A 367 -20.20 -16.97 7.50
C SER A 367 -19.72 -17.01 8.95
N CYS A 368 -20.64 -17.21 9.91
CA CYS A 368 -20.32 -17.33 11.34
C CYS A 368 -19.39 -18.52 11.66
N TRP A 369 -19.46 -19.59 10.88
CA TRP A 369 -18.60 -20.78 11.01
C TRP A 369 -17.12 -20.47 10.77
N ASN A 370 -16.83 -19.50 9.91
CA ASN A 370 -15.45 -19.08 9.63
C ASN A 370 -14.75 -18.53 10.88
N PHE A 371 -15.50 -17.99 11.85
CA PHE A 371 -14.96 -17.46 13.11
C PHE A 371 -14.89 -18.51 14.24
N HIS A 372 -15.59 -19.66 14.10
CA HIS A 372 -15.59 -20.72 15.10
C HIS A 372 -14.44 -21.74 14.91
N PHE A 373 -14.00 -21.97 13.67
CA PHE A 373 -12.88 -22.89 13.36
C PHE A 373 -11.49 -22.27 13.54
N SER A 374 -11.42 -21.08 14.14
CA SER A 374 -10.20 -20.32 14.38
C SER A 374 -9.36 -20.86 15.54
N SER A 375 -9.26 -22.19 15.70
CA SER A 375 -8.41 -22.84 16.72
C SER A 375 -6.96 -22.33 16.73
N PRO A 376 -6.27 -22.14 15.58
CA PRO A 376 -4.94 -21.54 15.58
C PRO A 376 -4.93 -20.01 15.72
N PHE A 377 -6.08 -19.33 15.57
CA PHE A 377 -6.21 -17.86 15.68
C PHE A 377 -6.62 -17.40 17.09
N HIS A 378 -7.27 -18.26 17.88
CA HIS A 378 -7.54 -18.01 19.31
C HIS A 378 -6.23 -17.88 20.11
N THR A 379 -5.21 -18.64 19.75
CA THR A 379 -3.86 -18.52 20.35
C THR A 379 -3.16 -17.21 19.97
N ILE A 380 -3.64 -16.51 18.94
CA ILE A 380 -3.08 -15.23 18.44
C ILE A 380 -3.92 -14.03 18.93
N GLY A 381 -5.04 -14.24 19.64
CA GLY A 381 -5.90 -13.15 20.12
C GLY A 381 -6.54 -12.34 18.98
N ILE A 382 -6.71 -12.93 17.80
CA ILE A 382 -7.26 -12.25 16.62
C ILE A 382 -8.79 -12.12 16.70
N PHE A 383 -9.42 -13.05 17.41
CA PHE A 383 -10.84 -13.00 17.78
C PHE A 383 -10.94 -13.37 19.26
N SER A 384 -11.07 -12.36 20.12
CA SER A 384 -11.39 -12.50 21.53
C SER A 384 -12.60 -11.67 21.86
#